data_AF-A0A3M1C5W3-F1
#
_entry.id   AF-A0A3M1C5W3-F1
#
_cell.length_a   1.000
_cell.length_b   1.000
_cell.length_c   1.000
_cell.angle_alpha   90.00
_cell.angle_beta   90.00
_cell.angle_gamma   90.00
#
_symmetry.space_group_name_H-M   'P 1'
#
loop_
_entity.id
_entity.type
_entity.pdbx_description
1 polymer ?
#
loop_
_entity_poly.entity_id
_entity_poly.type
_entity_poly.pdbx_seq_one_letter_code
_entity_poly.pdbx_strand_id
1 'polypeptide(L)'
;DDYFIVSSMDTGWDKTADTRVLRYDSIDTSEQVVSFEDLATGTIEATYTNASSPTGVIGQGTLVVGDGSYDFYVANSTYNNYIAMDLNGDGDIDGDEIRITVKGGAILDLGTTLDADAANAFPMQLAINSSEFDEQNGAEIVQWNITEVQAGSDIGMSNSGQFKKCHASTCTLTSFSLNNPDSDDEHYFGATDYGAIFDLYDPTDSDTPNELTIDFPLSQRGANVFVTGGVTQFVESGEGGVSEHVNPIGVGAAILDKDAGALGTENFIVVGGPCANSLAAQLMGNPEDCAAGFTEGKAIVKLFEHGTKVSMLVAGYSALDTQAASRAVATGAIKEVEGDEAEITVTDVENYVVSGATQ
;
A
#
# COMPACT_ATOMS: atom_id res chain seq x y z
N ASP A 1 -4.87 9.33 -30.32
CA ASP A 1 -5.84 9.42 -29.23
C ASP A 1 -5.39 10.51 -28.31
N ASP A 2 -6.24 11.49 -28.08
CA ASP A 2 -5.93 12.62 -27.21
C ASP A 2 -6.53 12.35 -25.83
N TYR A 3 -5.72 12.58 -24.80
CA TYR A 3 -6.11 12.39 -23.41
C TYR A 3 -6.07 13.73 -22.68
N PHE A 4 -7.04 13.92 -21.79
CA PHE A 4 -7.16 15.07 -20.93
C PHE A 4 -7.21 14.58 -19.49
N ILE A 5 -6.53 15.30 -18.60
CA ILE A 5 -6.73 15.15 -17.18
C ILE A 5 -7.46 16.41 -16.75
N VAL A 6 -8.64 16.25 -16.16
CA VAL A 6 -9.41 17.37 -15.63
C VAL A 6 -9.58 17.21 -14.14
N SER A 7 -9.53 18.30 -13.40
CA SER A 7 -9.59 18.29 -11.94
C SER A 7 -10.46 19.44 -11.46
N SER A 8 -11.40 19.22 -10.53
CA SER A 8 -12.27 20.29 -10.02
C SER A 8 -11.56 21.23 -9.03
N MET A 9 -10.24 21.36 -9.16
CA MET A 9 -9.39 22.05 -8.21
C MET A 9 -9.34 23.54 -8.53
N ASP A 10 -10.30 24.29 -7.98
CA ASP A 10 -10.49 25.74 -8.21
C ASP A 10 -9.23 26.56 -7.86
N THR A 11 -8.79 26.55 -6.60
CA THR A 11 -7.55 27.23 -6.19
C THR A 11 -6.98 26.64 -4.89
N GLY A 12 -5.78 26.05 -4.95
CA GLY A 12 -5.04 25.58 -3.78
C GLY A 12 -4.81 24.06 -3.72
N TRP A 13 -4.62 23.53 -2.51
CA TRP A 13 -4.35 22.11 -2.24
C TRP A 13 -5.65 21.43 -1.75
N ASP A 14 -6.64 21.31 -2.64
CA ASP A 14 -7.94 20.70 -2.32
C ASP A 14 -7.92 19.17 -2.44
N LYS A 15 -7.83 18.51 -1.29
CA LYS A 15 -7.86 17.04 -1.17
C LYS A 15 -9.20 16.39 -1.52
N THR A 16 -10.25 17.19 -1.69
CA THR A 16 -11.59 16.73 -2.06
C THR A 16 -11.91 16.92 -3.53
N ALA A 17 -11.00 17.54 -4.30
CA ALA A 17 -11.18 17.71 -5.73
C ALA A 17 -11.32 16.35 -6.43
N ASP A 18 -12.22 16.29 -7.41
CA ASP A 18 -12.42 15.12 -8.25
C ASP A 18 -11.51 15.24 -9.48
N THR A 19 -10.69 14.22 -9.74
CA THR A 19 -9.81 14.17 -10.92
C THR A 19 -10.21 13.04 -11.84
N ARG A 20 -10.31 13.33 -13.14
CA ARG A 20 -10.76 12.42 -14.19
C ARG A 20 -9.75 12.35 -15.33
N VAL A 21 -9.64 11.17 -15.92
CA VAL A 21 -8.88 10.95 -17.16
C VAL A 21 -9.87 10.70 -18.28
N LEU A 22 -9.87 11.61 -19.25
CA LEU A 22 -10.77 11.58 -20.38
C LEU A 22 -9.98 11.22 -21.63
N ARG A 23 -10.53 10.34 -22.46
CA ARG A 23 -10.03 10.11 -23.81
C ARG A 23 -11.03 10.72 -24.79
N TYR A 24 -10.57 11.62 -25.66
CA TYR A 24 -11.40 12.10 -26.76
C TYR A 24 -11.75 10.94 -27.70
N ASP A 25 -13.04 10.80 -28.01
CA ASP A 25 -13.54 9.73 -28.86
C ASP A 25 -13.95 10.25 -30.23
N SER A 26 -14.93 11.17 -30.29
CA SER A 26 -15.49 11.62 -31.56
C SER A 26 -16.19 12.98 -31.47
N ILE A 27 -16.51 13.55 -32.63
CA ILE A 27 -17.28 14.78 -32.76
C ILE A 27 -18.31 14.66 -33.90
N ASP A 28 -19.55 15.00 -33.63
CA ASP A 28 -20.59 15.20 -34.62
C ASP A 28 -20.84 16.70 -34.80
N THR A 29 -20.31 17.27 -35.90
CA THR A 29 -20.46 18.70 -36.18
C THR A 29 -21.84 19.10 -36.69
N SER A 30 -22.68 18.12 -37.08
CA SER A 30 -24.05 18.36 -37.52
C SER A 30 -25.00 18.48 -36.33
N GLU A 31 -24.77 17.69 -35.29
CA GLU A 31 -25.51 17.72 -34.02
C GLU A 31 -24.84 18.61 -32.97
N GLN A 32 -23.62 19.08 -33.24
CA GLN A 32 -22.79 19.88 -32.34
C GLN A 32 -22.50 19.16 -31.01
N VAL A 33 -22.12 17.89 -31.09
CA VAL A 33 -21.82 17.02 -29.95
C VAL A 33 -20.37 16.57 -30.01
N VAL A 34 -19.66 16.63 -28.88
CA VAL A 34 -18.35 16.00 -28.66
C VAL A 34 -18.53 14.84 -27.68
N SER A 35 -17.93 13.70 -28.01
CA SER A 35 -17.92 12.48 -27.18
C SER A 35 -16.53 12.25 -26.59
N PHE A 36 -16.50 11.94 -25.30
CA PHE A 36 -15.31 11.53 -24.57
C PHE A 36 -15.60 10.20 -23.86
N GLU A 37 -14.55 9.43 -23.59
CA GLU A 37 -14.59 8.29 -22.68
C GLU A 37 -13.91 8.69 -21.37
N ASP A 38 -14.68 8.80 -20.28
CA ASP A 38 -14.10 8.82 -18.93
C ASP A 38 -13.65 7.40 -18.59
N LEU A 39 -12.34 7.21 -18.40
CA LEU A 39 -11.77 5.89 -18.13
C LEU A 39 -12.34 5.24 -16.85
N ALA A 40 -12.97 6.02 -15.96
CA ALA A 40 -13.62 5.51 -14.76
C ALA A 40 -15.11 5.20 -14.94
N THR A 41 -15.85 5.98 -15.73
CA THR A 41 -17.33 5.92 -15.76
C THR A 41 -17.95 5.61 -17.12
N GLY A 42 -17.15 5.60 -18.19
CA GLY A 42 -17.56 5.31 -19.55
C GLY A 42 -17.81 6.56 -20.39
N THR A 43 -18.60 6.43 -21.43
CA THR A 43 -18.81 7.48 -22.43
C THR A 43 -19.64 8.65 -21.87
N ILE A 44 -19.17 9.87 -22.13
CA ILE A 44 -19.80 11.14 -21.79
C ILE A 44 -19.87 12.03 -23.03
N GLU A 45 -20.97 12.77 -23.18
CA GLU A 45 -21.20 13.66 -24.33
C GLU A 45 -21.43 15.09 -23.86
N ALA A 46 -20.92 16.05 -24.61
CA ALA A 46 -21.15 17.46 -24.38
C ALA A 46 -21.57 18.16 -25.68
N THR A 47 -22.63 18.98 -25.59
CA THR A 47 -23.04 19.84 -26.70
C THR A 47 -22.22 21.12 -26.73
N TYR A 48 -21.91 21.63 -27.91
CA TYR A 48 -21.29 22.93 -28.10
C TYR A 48 -22.15 23.83 -28.99
N THR A 49 -21.90 25.14 -28.92
CA THR A 49 -22.56 26.13 -29.77
C THR A 49 -21.54 26.84 -30.65
N ASN A 50 -22.00 27.42 -31.76
CA ASN A 50 -21.09 28.14 -32.66
C ASN A 50 -20.45 29.33 -31.93
N ALA A 51 -19.13 29.38 -31.92
CA ALA A 51 -18.36 30.44 -31.27
C ALA A 51 -17.61 31.27 -32.30
N SER A 52 -17.56 32.59 -32.10
CA SER A 52 -16.81 33.53 -32.96
C SER A 52 -15.47 33.97 -32.35
N SER A 53 -15.17 33.51 -31.14
CA SER A 53 -13.95 33.81 -30.39
C SER A 53 -13.55 32.57 -29.58
N PRO A 54 -12.26 32.24 -29.48
CA PRO A 54 -11.12 32.87 -30.18
C PRO A 54 -11.16 32.61 -31.71
N THR A 55 -10.33 33.32 -32.48
CA THR A 55 -10.30 33.12 -33.94
C THR A 55 -9.85 31.70 -34.27
N GLY A 56 -10.57 31.02 -35.17
CA GLY A 56 -10.21 29.66 -35.58
C GLY A 56 -10.93 28.55 -34.81
N VAL A 57 -11.96 28.87 -34.02
CA VAL A 57 -12.88 27.87 -33.43
C VAL A 57 -14.17 27.80 -34.25
N ILE A 58 -14.78 26.61 -34.35
CA ILE A 58 -16.16 26.46 -34.83
C ILE A 58 -17.17 26.47 -33.68
N GLY A 59 -16.72 26.18 -32.45
CA GLY A 59 -17.64 26.09 -31.34
C GLY A 59 -17.01 26.11 -29.96
N GLN A 60 -17.85 26.39 -28.97
CA GLN A 60 -17.53 26.35 -27.56
C GLN A 60 -18.64 25.59 -26.82
N GLY A 61 -18.24 24.73 -25.89
CA GLY A 61 -19.16 24.01 -25.01
C GLY A 61 -18.58 23.89 -23.61
N THR A 62 -19.33 23.24 -22.74
CA THR A 62 -18.93 22.94 -21.37
C THR A 62 -19.17 21.46 -21.12
N LEU A 63 -18.14 20.76 -20.68
CA LEU A 63 -18.20 19.37 -20.27
C LEU A 63 -18.44 19.30 -18.76
N VAL A 64 -19.49 18.60 -18.34
CA VAL A 64 -19.75 18.33 -16.92
C VAL A 64 -19.39 16.87 -16.64
N VAL A 65 -18.38 16.66 -15.80
CA VAL A 65 -17.93 15.31 -15.40
C VAL A 65 -17.51 15.34 -13.93
N GLY A 66 -17.98 14.34 -13.17
CA GLY A 66 -17.80 14.35 -11.72
C GLY A 66 -18.51 15.55 -11.08
N ASP A 67 -17.80 16.25 -10.20
CA ASP A 67 -18.25 17.49 -9.57
C ASP A 67 -17.77 18.76 -10.31
N GLY A 68 -17.06 18.59 -11.43
CA GLY A 68 -16.44 19.67 -12.20
C GLY A 68 -17.21 20.09 -13.45
N SER A 69 -16.87 21.28 -13.94
CA SER A 69 -17.39 21.88 -15.17
C SER A 69 -16.22 22.48 -15.94
N TYR A 70 -15.99 22.01 -17.16
CA TYR A 70 -14.78 22.29 -17.93
C TYR A 70 -15.16 22.86 -19.29
N ASP A 71 -14.85 24.12 -19.54
CA ASP A 71 -15.09 24.73 -20.83
C ASP A 71 -14.16 24.13 -21.90
N PHE A 72 -14.64 24.05 -23.13
CA PHE A 72 -13.82 23.59 -24.25
C PHE A 72 -14.12 24.34 -25.54
N TYR A 73 -13.10 24.46 -26.39
CA TYR A 73 -13.20 24.96 -27.76
C TYR A 73 -12.99 23.84 -28.76
N VAL A 74 -13.76 23.89 -29.84
CA VAL A 74 -13.61 23.03 -31.01
C VAL A 74 -12.96 23.83 -32.13
N ALA A 75 -11.77 23.42 -32.55
CA ALA A 75 -11.04 24.10 -33.63
C ALA A 75 -11.74 23.95 -34.99
N ASN A 76 -11.73 25.03 -35.76
CA ASN A 76 -12.17 25.06 -37.16
C ASN A 76 -11.05 24.58 -38.07
N SER A 77 -10.90 23.28 -38.18
CA SER A 77 -9.86 22.65 -38.98
C SER A 77 -10.47 21.66 -39.96
N THR A 78 -10.02 21.77 -41.22
CA THR A 78 -10.52 20.94 -42.33
C THR A 78 -10.18 19.46 -42.14
N TYR A 79 -9.16 19.16 -41.33
CA TYR A 79 -8.59 17.82 -41.21
C TYR A 79 -8.83 17.16 -39.85
N ASN A 80 -8.92 17.94 -38.77
CA ASN A 80 -9.12 17.44 -37.41
C ASN A 80 -9.68 18.56 -36.55
N ASN A 81 -10.87 18.36 -35.99
CA ASN A 81 -11.48 19.30 -35.04
C ASN A 81 -10.79 19.15 -33.67
N TYR A 82 -9.60 19.72 -33.52
CA TYR A 82 -8.85 19.69 -32.27
C TYR A 82 -9.66 20.31 -31.12
N ILE A 83 -9.48 19.77 -29.91
CA ILE A 83 -10.11 20.28 -28.70
C ILE A 83 -9.05 20.99 -27.86
N ALA A 84 -9.39 22.20 -27.40
CA ALA A 84 -8.73 22.84 -26.27
C ALA A 84 -9.71 22.85 -25.11
N MET A 85 -9.26 22.57 -23.89
CA MET A 85 -10.13 22.34 -22.74
C MET A 85 -9.55 23.02 -21.50
N ASP A 86 -10.42 23.59 -20.68
CA ASP A 86 -10.17 24.01 -19.31
C ASP A 86 -9.90 22.76 -18.47
N LEU A 87 -8.74 22.70 -17.83
CA LEU A 87 -8.30 21.48 -17.14
C LEU A 87 -8.50 21.54 -15.62
N ASN A 88 -8.77 22.71 -15.05
CA ASN A 88 -8.91 22.91 -13.60
C ASN A 88 -10.33 23.41 -13.20
N GLY A 89 -11.18 23.72 -14.17
CA GLY A 89 -12.56 24.18 -13.97
C GLY A 89 -12.66 25.66 -13.57
N ASP A 90 -11.64 26.48 -13.82
CA ASP A 90 -11.65 27.90 -13.48
C ASP A 90 -12.31 28.80 -14.55
N GLY A 91 -12.70 28.22 -15.68
CA GLY A 91 -13.37 28.89 -16.79
C GLY A 91 -12.42 29.56 -17.80
N ASP A 92 -11.10 29.34 -17.70
CA ASP A 92 -10.12 29.74 -18.72
C ASP A 92 -9.51 28.53 -19.43
N ILE A 93 -9.01 28.76 -20.64
CA ILE A 93 -8.33 27.76 -21.47
C ILE A 93 -6.98 28.35 -21.88
N ASP A 94 -6.06 28.46 -20.92
CA ASP A 94 -4.74 29.08 -21.11
C ASP A 94 -3.57 28.16 -20.66
N GLY A 95 -3.78 26.85 -20.73
CA GLY A 95 -2.72 25.87 -20.41
C GLY A 95 -2.37 25.82 -18.93
N ASP A 96 -3.37 25.94 -18.07
CA ASP A 96 -3.23 25.93 -16.62
C ASP A 96 -2.61 24.64 -16.08
N GLU A 97 -1.92 24.77 -14.95
CA GLU A 97 -1.38 23.63 -14.21
C GLU A 97 -2.52 22.82 -13.59
N ILE A 98 -2.56 21.53 -13.93
CA ILE A 98 -3.44 20.58 -13.27
C ILE A 98 -2.73 19.98 -12.06
N ARG A 99 -3.45 19.90 -10.95
CA ARG A 99 -3.11 19.04 -9.83
C ARG A 99 -4.09 17.87 -9.74
N ILE A 100 -3.54 16.70 -9.50
CA ILE A 100 -4.25 15.42 -9.49
C ILE A 100 -4.51 15.03 -8.03
N THR A 101 -5.78 15.00 -7.63
CA THR A 101 -6.15 14.47 -6.32
C THR A 101 -6.34 12.97 -6.43
N VAL A 102 -5.52 12.21 -5.72
CA VAL A 102 -5.62 10.74 -5.69
C VAL A 102 -6.57 10.29 -4.58
N LYS A 103 -7.05 9.04 -4.68
CA LYS A 103 -7.82 8.43 -3.60
C LYS A 103 -6.98 8.39 -2.32
N GLY A 104 -7.56 8.82 -1.20
CA GLY A 104 -6.83 9.05 0.05
C GLY A 104 -6.44 10.52 0.27
N GLY A 105 -6.70 11.41 -0.69
CA GLY A 105 -6.60 12.86 -0.48
C GLY A 105 -5.20 13.45 -0.66
N ALA A 106 -4.22 12.65 -1.11
CA ALA A 106 -2.96 13.21 -1.59
C ALA A 106 -3.14 13.93 -2.92
N ILE A 107 -2.25 14.88 -3.17
CA ILE A 107 -2.28 15.74 -4.36
C ILE A 107 -0.94 15.57 -5.07
N LEU A 108 -0.99 15.00 -6.26
CA LEU A 108 0.12 14.91 -7.19
C LEU A 108 0.13 16.16 -8.08
N ASP A 109 1.23 16.88 -8.04
CA ASP A 109 1.46 18.11 -8.78
C ASP A 109 2.66 17.88 -9.71
N LEU A 110 2.44 18.17 -10.99
CA LEU A 110 3.37 17.91 -12.08
C LEU A 110 4.31 19.10 -12.35
N GLY A 111 4.19 20.18 -11.57
CA GLY A 111 5.03 21.37 -11.66
C GLY A 111 4.51 22.44 -12.63
N THR A 112 4.81 23.69 -12.32
CA THR A 112 4.40 24.88 -13.09
C THR A 112 5.34 25.24 -14.24
N THR A 113 6.51 24.60 -14.32
CA THR A 113 7.60 25.02 -15.20
C THR A 113 7.67 24.15 -16.44
N LEU A 114 7.16 24.68 -17.55
CA LEU A 114 7.55 24.28 -18.90
C LEU A 114 8.95 24.83 -19.29
N ASP A 115 9.63 25.52 -18.37
CA ASP A 115 10.99 26.06 -18.59
C ASP A 115 12.02 24.92 -18.57
N ALA A 116 12.11 24.23 -19.71
CA ALA A 116 13.15 23.26 -20.04
C ALA A 116 14.59 23.82 -19.93
N ASP A 117 14.75 25.12 -19.68
CA ASP A 117 16.04 25.80 -19.50
C ASP A 117 16.68 25.53 -18.12
N ALA A 118 15.94 25.00 -17.14
CA ALA A 118 16.50 24.52 -15.88
C ALA A 118 17.07 23.10 -16.01
N ALA A 119 18.15 22.95 -16.77
CA ALA A 119 19.08 21.81 -16.69
C ALA A 119 18.47 20.39 -16.71
N ASN A 120 17.59 20.10 -17.67
CA ASN A 120 17.10 18.75 -18.00
C ASN A 120 16.33 18.04 -16.87
N ALA A 121 15.61 18.77 -16.02
CA ALA A 121 14.81 18.21 -14.92
C ALA A 121 13.36 18.71 -14.94
N PHE A 122 12.42 17.79 -14.81
CA PHE A 122 10.98 18.04 -14.65
C PHE A 122 10.58 17.71 -13.20
N PRO A 123 10.38 18.73 -12.34
CA PRO A 123 10.08 18.51 -10.93
C PRO A 123 8.62 18.06 -10.75
N MET A 124 8.44 17.00 -9.98
CA MET A 124 7.14 16.50 -9.55
C MET A 124 7.05 16.53 -8.03
N GLN A 125 5.83 16.64 -7.50
CA GLN A 125 5.60 16.59 -6.06
C GLN A 125 4.31 15.86 -5.69
N LEU A 126 4.36 15.10 -4.61
CA LEU A 126 3.21 14.52 -3.93
C LEU A 126 3.05 15.22 -2.58
N ALA A 127 1.93 15.89 -2.37
CA ALA A 127 1.61 16.52 -1.08
C ALA A 127 0.48 15.79 -0.36
N ILE A 128 0.63 15.67 0.94
CA ILE A 128 -0.33 15.06 1.86
C ILE A 128 -0.69 16.13 2.87
N ASN A 129 -1.97 16.50 2.91
CA ASN A 129 -2.44 17.57 3.75
C ASN A 129 -2.23 17.22 5.24
N SER A 130 -1.88 18.20 6.07
CA SER A 130 -1.68 17.99 7.52
C SER A 130 -2.90 17.42 8.23
N SER A 131 -4.10 17.65 7.67
CA SER A 131 -5.36 17.11 8.18
C SER A 131 -5.54 15.61 7.98
N GLU A 132 -4.68 14.97 7.20
CA GLU A 132 -4.67 13.51 7.01
C GLU A 132 -3.88 12.78 8.10
N PHE A 133 -2.97 13.47 8.78
CA PHE A 133 -2.14 12.89 9.83
C PHE A 133 -2.89 12.84 11.16
N ASP A 134 -2.76 11.71 11.87
CA ASP A 134 -3.24 11.56 13.25
C ASP A 134 -2.56 12.58 14.18
N GLU A 135 -1.28 12.89 13.90
CA GLU A 135 -0.49 13.90 14.58
C GLU A 135 -0.29 15.10 13.66
N GLN A 136 -1.07 16.17 13.89
CA GLN A 136 -1.00 17.38 13.06
C GLN A 136 0.32 18.12 13.24
N ASN A 137 1.27 17.78 12.38
CA ASN A 137 2.52 18.48 12.25
C ASN A 137 2.67 18.74 10.75
N GLY A 138 2.09 19.83 10.22
CA GLY A 138 2.32 20.24 8.83
C GLY A 138 1.90 19.25 7.72
N ALA A 139 1.94 19.72 6.49
CA ALA A 139 1.76 18.86 5.33
C ALA A 139 3.08 18.11 5.05
N GLU A 140 2.99 16.86 4.62
CA GLU A 140 4.12 16.10 4.09
C GLU A 140 4.18 16.32 2.58
N ILE A 141 5.33 16.76 2.07
CA ILE A 141 5.54 16.95 0.63
C ILE A 141 6.75 16.10 0.24
N VAL A 142 6.58 15.20 -0.72
CA VAL A 142 7.66 14.43 -1.35
C VAL A 142 7.86 14.96 -2.75
N GLN A 143 9.05 15.48 -3.05
CA GLN A 143 9.41 15.98 -4.38
C GLN A 143 10.45 15.06 -5.02
N TRP A 144 10.38 14.88 -6.33
CA TRP A 144 11.39 14.19 -7.14
C TRP A 144 11.51 14.90 -8.49
N ASN A 145 12.55 14.60 -9.28
CA ASN A 145 12.60 15.08 -10.66
C ASN A 145 12.67 13.89 -11.61
N ILE A 146 12.00 14.04 -12.75
CA ILE A 146 12.28 13.28 -13.95
C ILE A 146 13.42 13.99 -14.67
N THR A 147 14.50 13.28 -14.98
CA THR A 147 15.70 13.85 -15.61
C THR A 147 16.07 13.10 -16.88
N GLU A 148 16.62 13.82 -17.86
CA GLU A 148 17.33 13.16 -18.96
C GLU A 148 18.65 12.55 -18.41
N VAL A 149 18.80 11.24 -18.54
CA VAL A 149 20.02 10.55 -18.11
C VAL A 149 21.10 10.80 -19.15
N GLN A 150 22.12 11.60 -18.79
CA GLN A 150 23.14 12.18 -19.69
C GLN A 150 23.94 11.21 -20.59
N ALA A 151 23.77 9.90 -20.45
CA ALA A 151 24.53 8.91 -21.23
C ALA A 151 23.72 8.13 -22.29
N GLY A 152 22.38 8.22 -22.33
CA GLY A 152 21.55 7.26 -23.08
C GLY A 152 20.44 7.81 -23.98
N SER A 153 20.09 9.10 -23.88
CA SER A 153 18.80 9.62 -24.41
C SER A 153 17.56 9.09 -23.68
N ASP A 154 17.76 8.51 -22.49
CA ASP A 154 16.68 7.96 -21.67
C ASP A 154 16.14 9.01 -20.71
N ILE A 155 14.81 9.00 -20.56
CA ILE A 155 14.11 9.75 -19.54
C ILE A 155 14.07 8.85 -18.31
N GLY A 156 14.64 9.31 -17.20
CA GLY A 156 14.77 8.49 -16.00
C GLY A 156 14.64 9.28 -14.71
N MET A 157 14.80 8.57 -13.60
CA MET A 157 14.76 9.13 -12.25
C MET A 157 16.00 8.70 -11.49
N SER A 158 16.79 9.65 -10.98
CA SER A 158 17.98 9.30 -10.20
C SER A 158 17.60 8.93 -8.75
N ASN A 159 18.02 7.75 -8.31
CA ASN A 159 17.82 7.24 -6.95
C ASN A 159 18.59 8.03 -5.85
N SER A 160 19.63 8.79 -6.22
CA SER A 160 20.51 9.47 -5.25
C SER A 160 20.15 10.94 -5.07
N GLY A 161 19.54 11.29 -3.93
CA GLY A 161 19.38 12.68 -3.48
C GLY A 161 18.35 13.54 -4.23
N GLN A 162 17.53 12.93 -5.08
CA GLN A 162 16.46 13.60 -5.83
C GLN A 162 15.16 13.66 -5.07
N PHE A 163 14.91 12.67 -4.20
CA PHE A 163 13.76 12.71 -3.34
C PHE A 163 13.97 13.64 -2.16
N LYS A 164 13.08 14.62 -2.02
CA LYS A 164 13.09 15.59 -0.92
C LYS A 164 11.78 15.47 -0.18
N LYS A 165 11.88 15.27 1.13
CA LYS A 165 10.73 15.37 2.01
C LYS A 165 10.74 16.72 2.69
N CYS A 166 9.62 17.43 2.59
CA CYS A 166 9.38 18.69 3.25
C CYS A 166 8.22 18.57 4.22
N HIS A 167 8.30 19.36 5.27
CA HIS A 167 7.31 19.44 6.31
C HIS A 167 6.83 20.89 6.36
N ALA A 168 5.61 21.14 5.90
CA ALA A 168 5.11 22.48 5.57
C ALA A 168 6.04 23.22 4.57
N SER A 169 6.10 24.56 4.63
CA SER A 169 6.85 25.40 3.68
C SER A 169 8.37 25.45 3.91
N THR A 170 8.86 24.81 4.98
CA THR A 170 10.30 24.73 5.28
C THR A 170 10.84 23.35 4.93
N CYS A 171 11.39 23.21 3.73
CA CYS A 171 12.15 22.04 3.32
C CYS A 171 13.48 21.98 4.09
N THR A 172 13.45 21.42 5.30
CA THR A 172 14.68 20.99 5.96
C THR A 172 15.02 19.64 5.36
N LEU A 173 16.17 19.52 4.71
CA LEU A 173 16.66 18.35 3.96
C LEU A 173 16.83 17.10 4.85
N THR A 174 15.76 16.56 5.40
CA THR A 174 15.75 15.15 5.78
C THR A 174 15.53 14.40 4.48
N SER A 175 16.62 13.85 3.91
CA SER A 175 16.57 13.04 2.70
C SER A 175 15.57 11.91 2.89
N PHE A 176 14.49 11.94 2.12
CA PHE A 176 13.73 10.72 1.85
C PHE A 176 14.61 9.91 0.90
N SER A 177 15.10 8.77 1.39
CA SER A 177 15.97 7.91 0.60
C SER A 177 15.22 6.64 0.27
N LEU A 178 15.21 6.27 -1.00
CA LEU A 178 14.83 4.93 -1.41
C LEU A 178 16.02 4.00 -1.14
N ASN A 179 15.74 2.83 -0.58
CA ASN A 179 16.74 1.83 -0.22
C ASN A 179 16.52 0.57 -1.06
N ASN A 180 17.61 -0.03 -1.50
CA ASN A 180 17.59 -1.32 -2.18
C ASN A 180 17.60 -2.45 -1.13
N PRO A 181 16.61 -3.35 -1.11
CA PRO A 181 16.66 -4.55 -0.30
C PRO A 181 17.53 -5.57 -1.01
N ASP A 182 18.66 -5.93 -0.40
CA ASP A 182 19.84 -6.68 -0.89
C ASP A 182 19.67 -7.94 -1.79
N SER A 183 18.47 -8.29 -2.26
CA SER A 183 18.19 -9.36 -3.22
C SER A 183 17.72 -8.91 -4.61
N ASP A 184 17.29 -7.66 -4.78
CA ASP A 184 16.76 -7.14 -6.04
C ASP A 184 17.43 -5.80 -6.36
N ASP A 185 18.48 -5.83 -7.19
CA ASP A 185 19.30 -4.65 -7.49
C ASP A 185 18.59 -3.61 -8.37
N GLU A 186 17.39 -3.94 -8.90
CA GLU A 186 16.61 -3.06 -9.77
C GLU A 186 15.52 -2.30 -9.01
N HIS A 187 15.16 -2.71 -7.79
CA HIS A 187 14.09 -2.05 -7.02
C HIS A 187 14.61 -1.22 -5.83
N TYR A 188 14.06 -0.01 -5.68
CA TYR A 188 14.36 0.89 -4.58
C TYR A 188 13.09 1.32 -3.85
N PHE A 189 13.01 1.02 -2.55
CA PHE A 189 11.81 1.27 -1.74
C PHE A 189 12.01 2.37 -0.71
N GLY A 190 10.98 3.17 -0.49
CA GLY A 190 10.90 4.13 0.62
C GLY A 190 9.46 4.31 1.09
N ALA A 191 9.27 4.64 2.37
CA ALA A 191 7.95 4.88 2.93
C ALA A 191 7.90 6.26 3.61
N THR A 192 6.84 7.02 3.33
CA THR A 192 6.62 8.34 3.95
C THR A 192 6.09 8.21 5.39
N ASP A 193 5.98 9.30 6.15
CA ASP A 193 5.41 9.24 7.51
C ASP A 193 3.92 8.94 7.50
N TYR A 194 3.22 9.29 6.41
CA TYR A 194 1.85 8.86 6.18
C TYR A 194 1.74 7.36 5.87
N GLY A 195 2.85 6.75 5.45
CA GLY A 195 2.91 5.35 5.04
C GLY A 195 2.62 5.13 3.55
N ALA A 196 2.77 6.16 2.70
CA ALA A 196 2.82 5.98 1.26
C ALA A 196 4.14 5.28 0.88
N ILE A 197 4.06 4.22 0.06
CA ILE A 197 5.23 3.42 -0.33
C ILE A 197 5.62 3.81 -1.76
N PHE A 198 6.87 4.21 -1.92
CA PHE A 198 7.50 4.50 -3.20
C PHE A 198 8.33 3.28 -3.59
N ASP A 199 8.12 2.77 -4.80
CA ASP A 199 8.87 1.71 -5.44
C ASP A 199 9.39 2.24 -6.78
N LEU A 200 10.70 2.46 -6.86
CA LEU A 200 11.37 2.84 -8.09
C LEU A 200 12.03 1.61 -8.69
N TYR A 201 11.51 1.17 -9.83
CA TYR A 201 12.13 0.18 -10.69
C TYR A 201 13.11 0.86 -11.64
N ASP A 202 14.39 0.55 -11.47
CA ASP A 202 15.53 1.01 -12.25
C ASP A 202 16.21 -0.21 -12.90
N PRO A 203 15.66 -0.66 -14.05
CA PRO A 203 16.15 -1.86 -14.69
C PRO A 203 17.60 -1.65 -15.17
N THR A 204 18.39 -2.72 -15.11
CA THR A 204 19.81 -2.65 -15.49
C THR A 204 20.04 -2.45 -17.00
N ASP A 205 19.01 -2.61 -17.83
CA ASP A 205 19.09 -2.38 -19.27
C ASP A 205 18.85 -0.90 -19.64
N SER A 206 19.75 -0.34 -20.44
CA SER A 206 19.70 1.08 -20.82
C SER A 206 18.53 1.46 -21.73
N ASP A 207 17.76 0.48 -22.21
CA ASP A 207 16.69 0.72 -23.20
C ASP A 207 15.29 0.70 -22.56
N THR A 208 15.19 0.46 -21.25
CA THR A 208 13.92 0.43 -20.52
C THR A 208 13.81 1.67 -19.62
N PRO A 209 12.71 2.43 -19.70
CA PRO A 209 12.51 3.58 -18.84
C PRO A 209 12.31 3.15 -17.38
N ASN A 210 12.69 4.02 -16.45
CA ASN A 210 12.36 3.84 -15.04
C ASN A 210 10.85 3.83 -14.81
N GLU A 211 10.39 3.02 -13.86
CA GLU A 211 9.00 3.01 -13.39
C GLU A 211 8.95 3.42 -11.92
N LEU A 212 8.17 4.46 -11.60
CA LEU A 212 7.86 4.84 -10.23
C LEU A 212 6.43 4.43 -9.88
N THR A 213 6.30 3.48 -8.98
CA THR A 213 5.02 3.10 -8.38
C THR A 213 4.89 3.74 -7.00
N ILE A 214 3.74 4.39 -6.75
CA ILE A 214 3.40 4.97 -5.45
C ILE A 214 2.13 4.28 -4.93
N ASP A 215 2.27 3.44 -3.91
CA ASP A 215 1.13 2.89 -3.16
C ASP A 215 0.71 3.90 -2.08
N PHE A 216 -0.39 4.61 -2.34
CA PHE A 216 -0.95 5.59 -1.43
C PHE A 216 -2.12 5.00 -0.62
N PRO A 217 -2.03 4.97 0.72
CA PRO A 217 -3.09 4.39 1.54
C PRO A 217 -4.30 5.32 1.70
N LEU A 218 -5.47 4.74 1.94
CA LEU A 218 -6.71 5.49 2.23
C LEU A 218 -6.74 6.09 3.65
N SER A 219 -5.81 5.68 4.52
CA SER A 219 -5.64 6.14 5.89
C SER A 219 -4.19 5.98 6.31
N GLN A 220 -3.70 6.83 7.22
CA GLN A 220 -2.32 6.76 7.69
C GLN A 220 -1.95 5.34 8.15
N ARG A 221 -0.79 4.83 7.69
CA ARG A 221 -0.22 3.56 8.14
C ARG A 221 0.90 3.82 9.15
N GLY A 222 0.80 3.23 10.34
CA GLY A 222 1.86 3.24 11.34
C GLY A 222 2.85 2.08 11.20
N ALA A 223 4.04 2.22 11.77
CA ALA A 223 5.03 1.15 11.86
C ALA A 223 4.94 0.41 13.21
N ASN A 224 4.91 -0.92 13.18
CA ASN A 224 5.07 -1.74 14.39
C ASN A 224 6.56 -1.99 14.64
N VAL A 225 7.11 -1.37 15.70
CA VAL A 225 8.50 -1.58 16.10
C VAL A 225 8.58 -2.66 17.17
N PHE A 226 9.25 -3.76 16.85
CA PHE A 226 9.54 -4.83 17.80
C PHE A 226 11.00 -4.74 18.25
N VAL A 227 11.23 -4.59 19.55
CA VAL A 227 12.58 -4.69 20.13
C VAL A 227 12.78 -6.12 20.60
N THR A 228 13.64 -6.87 19.91
CA THR A 228 14.09 -8.16 20.38
C THR A 228 15.31 -7.97 21.27
N GLY A 229 15.19 -8.37 22.54
CA GLY A 229 16.38 -8.61 23.34
C GLY A 229 17.12 -9.80 22.72
N GLY A 230 18.37 -9.59 22.29
CA GLY A 230 19.23 -10.71 21.86
C GLY A 230 19.29 -11.79 22.93
N VAL A 231 19.66 -13.01 22.55
CA VAL A 231 19.83 -14.14 23.47
C VAL A 231 20.80 -13.73 24.58
N THR A 232 20.29 -13.48 25.77
CA THR A 232 21.14 -13.23 26.95
C THR A 232 21.79 -14.56 27.33
N GLN A 233 23.08 -14.73 27.03
CA GLN A 233 23.86 -15.83 27.58
C GLN A 233 24.12 -15.55 29.07
N PHE A 234 23.37 -16.20 29.96
CA PHE A 234 23.72 -16.26 31.37
C PHE A 234 24.71 -17.40 31.60
N VAL A 235 25.88 -17.06 32.15
CA VAL A 235 26.81 -18.05 32.71
C VAL A 235 26.27 -18.42 34.09
N GLU A 236 25.72 -19.63 34.25
CA GLU A 236 25.37 -20.15 35.58
C GLU A 236 26.64 -20.28 36.43
N SER A 237 26.76 -19.47 37.47
CA SER A 237 27.75 -19.61 38.53
C SER A 237 27.04 -19.91 39.86
N GLY A 238 26.47 -21.11 40.00
CA GLY A 238 25.84 -21.52 41.25
C GLY A 238 25.44 -22.99 41.30
N GLU A 239 26.18 -23.77 42.07
CA GLU A 239 25.87 -25.17 42.39
C GLU A 239 24.67 -25.22 43.35
N GLY A 240 23.51 -25.73 42.91
CA GLY A 240 22.48 -26.26 43.83
C GLY A 240 21.03 -25.77 43.72
N GLY A 241 20.61 -25.06 42.67
CA GLY A 241 19.20 -24.71 42.45
C GLY A 241 18.74 -25.01 41.03
N VAL A 242 17.71 -25.84 40.86
CA VAL A 242 17.04 -26.00 39.56
C VAL A 242 16.22 -24.74 39.32
N SER A 243 16.69 -23.84 38.46
CA SER A 243 15.89 -22.71 37.98
C SER A 243 15.25 -23.10 36.65
N GLU A 244 13.93 -23.00 36.55
CA GLU A 244 13.23 -23.08 35.27
C GLU A 244 13.41 -21.75 34.54
N HIS A 245 14.17 -21.75 33.45
CA HIS A 245 14.36 -20.56 32.62
C HIS A 245 13.52 -20.65 31.35
N VAL A 246 12.67 -19.66 31.10
CA VAL A 246 11.89 -19.52 29.86
C VAL A 246 12.69 -18.68 28.87
N ASN A 247 13.05 -19.25 27.72
CA ASN A 247 13.65 -18.49 26.61
C ASN A 247 12.53 -18.05 25.67
N PRO A 248 12.23 -16.73 25.56
CA PRO A 248 11.24 -16.26 24.62
C PRO A 248 11.70 -16.55 23.19
N ILE A 249 10.77 -17.02 22.35
CA ILE A 249 10.99 -17.18 20.92
C ILE A 249 11.04 -15.78 20.30
N GLY A 250 12.10 -15.48 19.54
CA GLY A 250 12.23 -14.18 18.85
C GLY A 250 11.09 -13.96 17.85
N VAL A 251 10.60 -12.72 17.73
CA VAL A 251 9.67 -12.36 16.65
C VAL A 251 10.35 -12.62 15.29
N GLY A 252 9.60 -13.18 14.35
CA GLY A 252 10.13 -13.57 13.04
C GLY A 252 10.83 -14.94 12.99
N ALA A 253 10.88 -15.69 14.09
CA ALA A 253 11.35 -17.09 14.06
C ALA A 253 10.33 -18.07 13.46
N ALA A 254 9.09 -17.63 13.22
CA ALA A 254 8.09 -18.44 12.57
C ALA A 254 8.44 -18.62 11.08
N ILE A 255 8.42 -19.86 10.62
CA ILE A 255 8.56 -20.23 9.21
C ILE A 255 7.23 -20.75 8.69
N LEU A 256 7.03 -20.69 7.38
CA LEU A 256 5.84 -21.28 6.76
C LEU A 256 5.93 -22.82 6.82
N ASP A 257 4.78 -23.47 6.88
CA ASP A 257 4.68 -24.93 6.95
C ASP A 257 5.35 -25.63 5.75
N LYS A 258 5.29 -25.04 4.56
CA LYS A 258 5.98 -25.49 3.36
C LYS A 258 7.52 -25.43 3.44
N ASP A 259 8.04 -24.56 4.29
CA ASP A 259 9.48 -24.32 4.47
C ASP A 259 10.01 -25.06 5.71
N ALA A 260 9.12 -25.66 6.49
CA ALA A 260 9.45 -26.45 7.67
C ALA A 260 9.87 -27.88 7.31
N GLY A 261 10.71 -28.47 8.18
CA GLY A 261 11.05 -29.89 8.09
C GLY A 261 9.85 -30.81 8.35
N ALA A 262 10.01 -32.10 8.04
CA ALA A 262 8.96 -33.09 8.30
C ALA A 262 8.70 -33.28 9.81
N LEU A 263 7.47 -33.61 10.20
CA LEU A 263 7.13 -33.90 11.60
C LEU A 263 8.05 -34.98 12.18
N GLY A 264 8.52 -34.75 13.41
CA GLY A 264 9.43 -35.66 14.12
C GLY A 264 10.91 -35.53 13.75
N THR A 265 11.31 -34.67 12.79
CA THR A 265 12.73 -34.34 12.61
C THR A 265 13.22 -33.37 13.69
N GLU A 266 12.35 -32.46 14.12
CA GLU A 266 12.61 -31.42 15.11
C GLU A 266 11.45 -31.29 16.10
N ASN A 267 11.60 -30.42 17.10
CA ASN A 267 10.48 -30.05 17.96
C ASN A 267 9.72 -28.91 17.28
N PHE A 268 8.39 -29.00 17.24
CA PHE A 268 7.56 -28.00 16.58
C PHE A 268 6.56 -27.36 17.54
N ILE A 269 6.30 -26.08 17.34
CA ILE A 269 5.06 -25.43 17.78
C ILE A 269 4.31 -25.08 16.51
N VAL A 270 3.24 -25.83 16.23
CA VAL A 270 2.43 -25.68 15.02
C VAL A 270 1.22 -24.82 15.37
N VAL A 271 1.20 -23.59 14.86
CA VAL A 271 0.10 -22.64 15.10
C VAL A 271 -0.82 -22.60 13.89
N GLY A 272 -2.13 -22.76 14.13
CA GLY A 272 -3.18 -22.76 13.12
C GLY A 272 -3.84 -24.13 12.94
N GLY A 273 -5.11 -24.11 12.50
CA GLY A 273 -5.88 -25.31 12.22
C GLY A 273 -5.47 -26.02 10.92
N PRO A 274 -5.95 -27.25 10.69
CA PRO A 274 -5.55 -28.07 9.55
C PRO A 274 -6.00 -27.50 8.19
N CYS A 275 -6.94 -26.54 8.17
CA CYS A 275 -7.30 -25.81 6.95
C CYS A 275 -6.21 -24.85 6.47
N ALA A 276 -5.40 -24.33 7.39
CA ALA A 276 -4.43 -23.26 7.13
C ALA A 276 -2.97 -23.73 7.23
N ASN A 277 -2.73 -24.90 7.82
CA ASN A 277 -1.39 -25.43 8.06
C ASN A 277 -1.35 -26.94 7.79
N SER A 278 -0.55 -27.35 6.81
CA SER A 278 -0.43 -28.74 6.38
C SER A 278 0.24 -29.65 7.42
N LEU A 279 1.09 -29.11 8.30
CA LEU A 279 1.64 -29.87 9.44
C LEU A 279 0.57 -30.09 10.51
N ALA A 280 -0.30 -29.10 10.74
CA ALA A 280 -1.45 -29.27 11.64
C ALA A 280 -2.41 -30.35 11.11
N ALA A 281 -2.66 -30.37 9.79
CA ALA A 281 -3.43 -31.43 9.14
C ALA A 281 -2.80 -32.81 9.38
N GLN A 282 -1.49 -32.95 9.19
CA GLN A 282 -0.79 -34.21 9.44
C GLN A 282 -0.87 -34.66 10.90
N LEU A 283 -0.68 -33.73 11.86
CA LEU A 283 -0.82 -34.02 13.29
C LEU A 283 -2.24 -34.52 13.63
N MET A 284 -3.26 -33.95 12.98
CA MET A 284 -4.67 -34.32 13.15
C MET A 284 -5.12 -35.53 12.31
N GLY A 285 -4.20 -36.21 11.61
CA GLY A 285 -4.51 -37.39 10.80
C GLY A 285 -5.12 -37.10 9.43
N ASN A 286 -4.91 -35.90 8.90
CA ASN A 286 -5.41 -35.39 7.62
C ASN A 286 -6.95 -35.54 7.48
N PRO A 287 -7.73 -34.89 8.33
CA PRO A 287 -9.18 -35.00 8.28
C PRO A 287 -9.73 -34.42 6.96
N GLU A 288 -10.76 -35.08 6.38
CA GLU A 288 -11.45 -34.54 5.20
C GLU A 288 -12.16 -33.21 5.50
N ASP A 289 -12.74 -33.10 6.69
CA ASP A 289 -13.27 -31.85 7.24
C ASP A 289 -12.24 -31.23 8.19
N CYS A 290 -11.63 -30.13 7.76
CA CYS A 290 -10.58 -29.46 8.52
C CYS A 290 -11.11 -28.70 9.75
N ALA A 291 -12.43 -28.57 9.92
CA ALA A 291 -13.03 -28.08 11.17
C ALA A 291 -13.37 -29.21 12.15
N ALA A 292 -13.20 -30.48 11.75
CA ALA A 292 -13.52 -31.62 12.61
C ALA A 292 -12.67 -31.60 13.89
N GLY A 293 -13.35 -31.70 15.04
CA GLY A 293 -12.72 -31.63 16.36
C GLY A 293 -12.60 -30.22 16.92
N PHE A 294 -13.00 -29.18 16.19
CA PHE A 294 -13.05 -27.81 16.69
C PHE A 294 -14.49 -27.37 16.93
N THR A 295 -14.71 -26.65 18.03
CA THR A 295 -16.00 -26.04 18.37
C THR A 295 -15.85 -24.53 18.38
N GLU A 296 -16.83 -23.80 17.86
CA GLU A 296 -16.82 -22.33 17.87
C GLU A 296 -16.66 -21.77 19.29
N GLY A 297 -15.79 -20.76 19.45
CA GLY A 297 -15.44 -20.18 20.75
C GLY A 297 -14.47 -21.04 21.57
N LYS A 298 -13.86 -22.06 20.95
CA LYS A 298 -12.88 -22.93 21.59
C LYS A 298 -11.62 -23.12 20.76
N ALA A 299 -10.54 -23.39 21.47
CA ALA A 299 -9.26 -23.80 20.91
C ALA A 299 -8.67 -24.98 21.70
N ILE A 300 -7.78 -25.72 21.05
CA ILE A 300 -7.04 -26.82 21.63
C ILE A 300 -5.54 -26.52 21.59
N VAL A 301 -4.85 -26.90 22.65
CA VAL A 301 -3.40 -27.04 22.68
C VAL A 301 -3.10 -28.49 22.94
N LYS A 302 -2.44 -29.16 22.00
CA LYS A 302 -2.21 -30.62 22.07
C LYS A 302 -0.77 -30.99 21.79
N LEU A 303 -0.21 -31.85 22.62
CA LEU A 303 1.13 -32.41 22.49
C LEU A 303 1.06 -33.73 21.71
N PHE A 304 1.95 -33.87 20.73
CA PHE A 304 2.13 -35.06 19.91
C PHE A 304 3.58 -35.54 20.06
N GLU A 305 3.74 -36.80 20.48
CA GLU A 305 5.05 -37.40 20.66
C GLU A 305 5.51 -38.14 19.39
N HIS A 306 6.74 -37.86 18.97
CA HIS A 306 7.42 -38.50 17.84
C HIS A 306 8.75 -39.11 18.32
N GLY A 307 8.67 -40.07 19.23
CA GLY A 307 9.85 -40.69 19.83
C GLY A 307 10.59 -39.74 20.78
N THR A 308 11.73 -39.18 20.36
CA THR A 308 12.50 -38.21 21.16
C THR A 308 12.16 -36.75 20.87
N LYS A 309 11.22 -36.51 19.95
CA LYS A 309 10.76 -35.19 19.52
C LYS A 309 9.30 -35.00 19.91
N VAL A 310 8.91 -33.74 20.10
CA VAL A 310 7.55 -33.35 20.48
C VAL A 310 7.07 -32.24 19.56
N SER A 311 5.82 -32.33 19.12
CA SER A 311 5.13 -31.27 18.41
C SER A 311 3.94 -30.79 19.23
N MET A 312 3.81 -29.48 19.43
CA MET A 312 2.66 -28.88 20.09
C MET A 312 1.79 -28.20 19.04
N LEU A 313 0.55 -28.68 18.87
CA LEU A 313 -0.48 -28.03 18.07
C LEU A 313 -1.15 -26.94 18.91
N VAL A 314 -1.32 -25.75 18.33
CA VAL A 314 -2.07 -24.63 18.89
C VAL A 314 -3.09 -24.18 17.83
N ALA A 315 -4.34 -24.59 17.99
CA ALA A 315 -5.35 -24.38 16.97
C ALA A 315 -6.71 -24.05 17.58
N GLY A 316 -7.37 -23.02 17.04
CA GLY A 316 -8.74 -22.65 17.37
C GLY A 316 -9.69 -22.86 16.19
N TYR A 317 -11.01 -22.87 16.48
CA TYR A 317 -12.02 -22.91 15.43
C TYR A 317 -11.93 -21.70 14.50
N SER A 318 -11.69 -20.50 15.06
CA SER A 318 -11.48 -19.27 14.31
C SER A 318 -10.06 -18.69 14.49
N ALA A 319 -9.76 -17.62 13.74
CA ALA A 319 -8.53 -16.85 13.91
C ALA A 319 -8.43 -16.23 15.31
N LEU A 320 -9.54 -15.74 15.86
CA LEU A 320 -9.62 -15.20 17.21
C LEU A 320 -9.28 -16.27 18.26
N ASP A 321 -9.84 -17.47 18.09
CA ASP A 321 -9.63 -18.59 19.02
C ASP A 321 -8.16 -19.04 19.00
N THR A 322 -7.55 -19.09 17.80
CA THR A 322 -6.13 -19.45 17.63
C THR A 322 -5.19 -18.42 18.26
N GLN A 323 -5.52 -17.13 18.17
CA GLN A 323 -4.75 -16.06 18.82
C GLN A 323 -4.81 -16.16 20.35
N ALA A 324 -6.01 -16.38 20.91
CA ALA A 324 -6.19 -16.58 22.34
C ALA A 324 -5.40 -17.80 22.85
N ALA A 325 -5.44 -18.92 22.11
CA ALA A 325 -4.68 -20.11 22.46
C ALA A 325 -3.16 -19.89 22.39
N SER A 326 -2.69 -19.19 21.36
CA SER A 326 -1.28 -18.82 21.22
C SER A 326 -0.80 -17.96 22.39
N ARG A 327 -1.66 -17.04 22.85
CA ARG A 327 -1.39 -16.22 24.04
C ARG A 327 -1.40 -17.04 25.33
N ALA A 328 -2.32 -18.00 25.49
CA ALA A 328 -2.32 -18.91 26.64
C ALA A 328 -1.02 -19.71 26.76
N VAL A 329 -0.48 -20.19 25.63
CA VAL A 329 0.83 -20.83 25.56
C VAL A 329 1.95 -19.84 25.93
N ALA A 330 1.97 -18.67 25.30
CA ALA A 330 3.05 -17.68 25.49
C ALA A 330 3.13 -17.13 26.92
N THR A 331 2.00 -17.02 27.61
CA THR A 331 1.91 -16.55 29.00
C THR A 331 2.11 -17.65 30.03
N GLY A 332 2.18 -18.92 29.60
CA GLY A 332 2.30 -20.07 30.49
C GLY A 332 1.00 -20.44 31.20
N ALA A 333 -0.16 -19.94 30.76
CA ALA A 333 -1.46 -20.25 31.36
C ALA A 333 -1.81 -21.75 31.30
N ILE A 334 -1.17 -22.49 30.39
CA ILE A 334 -1.33 -23.95 30.25
C ILE A 334 -0.43 -24.77 31.20
N LYS A 335 0.42 -24.12 32.03
CA LYS A 335 1.40 -24.83 32.88
C LYS A 335 0.76 -25.79 33.90
N GLU A 336 -0.47 -25.48 34.33
CA GLU A 336 -1.20 -26.28 35.32
C GLU A 336 -2.04 -27.39 34.69
N VAL A 337 -2.03 -27.53 33.36
CA VAL A 337 -2.77 -28.60 32.68
C VAL A 337 -2.00 -29.91 32.81
N GLU A 338 -2.64 -30.90 33.43
CA GLU A 338 -2.17 -32.28 33.42
C GLU A 338 -2.65 -32.99 32.15
N GLY A 339 -1.75 -33.71 31.47
CA GLY A 339 -2.05 -34.46 30.25
C GLY A 339 -1.38 -33.91 29.00
N ASP A 340 -1.82 -34.40 27.84
CA ASP A 340 -1.31 -34.03 26.51
C ASP A 340 -2.23 -33.06 25.77
N GLU A 341 -3.36 -32.66 26.36
CA GLU A 341 -4.35 -31.78 25.72
C GLU A 341 -4.97 -30.78 26.71
N ALA A 342 -5.00 -29.50 26.30
CA ALA A 342 -5.68 -28.41 26.96
C ALA A 342 -6.78 -27.85 26.05
N GLU A 343 -7.97 -27.64 26.58
CA GLU A 343 -9.05 -26.92 25.93
C GLU A 343 -9.11 -25.49 26.48
N ILE A 344 -9.20 -24.52 25.57
CA ILE A 344 -9.23 -23.09 25.87
C ILE A 344 -10.57 -22.56 25.38
N THR A 345 -11.41 -22.13 26.32
CA THR A 345 -12.68 -21.45 26.00
C THR A 345 -12.41 -19.96 25.87
N VAL A 346 -12.76 -19.40 24.70
CA VAL A 346 -12.36 -18.04 24.30
C VAL A 346 -13.55 -17.11 24.32
N THR A 347 -13.41 -16.00 25.04
CA THR A 347 -14.37 -14.89 25.01
C THR A 347 -13.80 -13.74 24.18
N ASP A 348 -12.52 -13.46 24.38
CA ASP A 348 -11.67 -12.58 23.55
C ASP A 348 -10.18 -12.99 23.72
N VAL A 349 -9.27 -12.32 23.02
CA VAL A 349 -7.83 -12.65 23.04
C VAL A 349 -7.19 -12.52 24.43
N GLU A 350 -7.65 -11.56 25.25
CA GLU A 350 -7.13 -11.29 26.60
C GLU A 350 -7.92 -12.06 27.69
N ASN A 351 -9.13 -12.55 27.37
CA ASN A 351 -10.03 -13.21 28.32
C ASN A 351 -10.47 -14.60 27.85
N TYR A 352 -9.80 -15.61 28.40
CA TYR A 352 -10.04 -17.03 28.12
C TYR A 352 -9.92 -17.88 29.41
N VAL A 353 -10.50 -19.07 29.36
CA VAL A 353 -10.41 -20.07 30.44
C VAL A 353 -9.70 -21.30 29.91
N VAL A 354 -8.63 -21.71 30.60
CA VAL A 354 -7.89 -22.95 30.30
C VAL A 354 -8.46 -24.08 31.15
N SER A 355 -8.73 -25.21 30.52
CA SER A 355 -9.13 -26.44 31.18
C SER A 355 -8.37 -27.63 30.61
N GLY A 356 -8.00 -28.60 31.46
CA GLY A 356 -7.45 -29.86 30.98
C GLY A 356 -8.54 -30.65 30.24
N ALA A 357 -8.16 -31.36 29.17
CA ALA A 357 -9.08 -32.26 28.50
C ALA A 357 -9.61 -33.31 29.49
N THR A 358 -10.93 -33.48 29.54
CA THR A 358 -11.53 -34.54 30.35
C THR A 358 -11.24 -35.86 29.62
N GLN A 359 -10.36 -36.70 30.20
CA GLN A 359 -10.03 -38.03 29.63
C GLN A 359 -11.27 -38.91 29.41
#